data_AF-A0A9P5R9V8-F1
#
_entry.id   AF-A0A9P5R9V8-F1
#
_cell.length_a   1.000
_cell.length_b   1.000
_cell.length_c   1.000
_cell.angle_alpha   90.00
_cell.angle_beta   90.00
_cell.angle_gamma   90.00
#
_symmetry.space_group_name_H-M   'P 1'
#
loop_
_entity.id
_entity.type
_entity.pdbx_description
1 polymer ?
#
loop_
_entity_poly.entity_id
_entity_poly.type
_entity_poly.pdbx_seq_one_letter_code
_entity_poly.pdbx_strand_id
1 'polypeptide(L)'
;MDDEDEFSKNLVHNYFEQAQSAFDDMDAAMSSSDLAALSRLGHFLKGSSAQLGVLKVKASCEKLQYYGQGKDAQGQHSHISNEEAEKQIRILLVQMRREYDEAESYLRDFYREESPLSQE
;
A
#
# COMPACT_ATOMS: atom_id res chain seq x y z
N MET A 1 13.27 13.74 -23.19
CA MET A 1 12.64 12.43 -22.97
C MET A 1 13.32 11.72 -21.80
N ASP A 2 14.66 11.75 -21.68
CA ASP A 2 15.36 11.16 -20.50
C ASP A 2 14.94 11.74 -19.12
N ASP A 3 14.74 13.06 -18.98
CA ASP A 3 14.48 13.67 -17.67
C ASP A 3 13.13 13.28 -17.04
N GLU A 4 12.09 13.04 -17.85
CA GLU A 4 10.76 12.62 -17.37
C GLU A 4 10.77 11.15 -16.92
N ASP A 5 11.55 10.30 -17.59
CA ASP A 5 11.71 8.89 -17.24
C ASP A 5 12.52 8.73 -15.95
N GLU A 6 13.57 9.54 -15.74
CA GLU A 6 14.33 9.53 -14.49
C GLU A 6 13.47 10.01 -13.30
N PHE A 7 12.66 11.05 -13.50
CA PHE A 7 11.75 11.54 -12.46
C PHE A 7 10.72 10.48 -12.06
N SER A 8 10.07 9.84 -13.04
CA SER A 8 9.05 8.84 -12.76
C SER A 8 9.64 7.55 -12.16
N LYS A 9 10.83 7.11 -12.59
CA LYS A 9 11.60 6.03 -11.95
C LYS A 9 11.86 6.33 -10.47
N ASN A 10 12.32 7.54 -10.15
CA ASN A 10 12.59 7.95 -8.78
C ASN A 10 11.32 7.94 -7.90
N LEU A 11 10.17 8.37 -8.44
CA LEU A 11 8.89 8.26 -7.72
C LEU A 11 8.53 6.80 -7.38
N VAL A 12 8.76 5.89 -8.32
CA VAL A 12 8.47 4.47 -8.14
C VAL A 12 9.43 3.81 -7.14
N HIS A 13 10.73 4.12 -7.20
CA HIS A 13 11.69 3.67 -6.21
C HIS A 13 11.33 4.15 -4.79
N ASN A 14 11.01 5.43 -4.64
CA ASN A 14 10.56 6.00 -3.37
C ASN A 14 9.28 5.33 -2.86
N TYR A 15 8.36 4.95 -3.74
CA TYR A 15 7.15 4.22 -3.36
C TYR A 15 7.47 2.84 -2.81
N PHE A 16 8.39 2.10 -3.42
CA PHE A 16 8.78 0.77 -2.93
C PHE A 16 9.36 0.84 -1.51
N GLU A 17 10.24 1.81 -1.25
CA GLU A 17 10.80 2.02 0.09
C GLU A 17 9.72 2.38 1.12
N GLN A 18 8.81 3.30 0.76
CA GLN A 18 7.69 3.69 1.62
C GLN A 18 6.74 2.51 1.89
N ALA A 19 6.44 1.70 0.88
CA ALA A 19 5.55 0.56 1.01
C ALA A 19 6.16 -0.52 1.92
N GLN A 20 7.43 -0.86 1.71
CA GLN A 20 8.13 -1.83 2.56
C GLN A 20 8.15 -1.37 4.03
N SER A 21 8.55 -0.13 4.29
CA SER A 21 8.55 0.45 5.64
C SER A 21 7.15 0.45 6.26
N ALA A 22 6.13 0.83 5.47
CA ALA A 22 4.75 0.86 5.96
C ALA A 22 4.23 -0.54 6.31
N PHE A 23 4.57 -1.57 5.52
CA PHE A 23 4.19 -2.95 5.81
C PHE A 23 4.85 -3.49 7.08
N ASP A 24 6.12 -3.16 7.31
CA ASP A 24 6.82 -3.55 8.54
C ASP A 24 6.19 -2.86 9.77
N ASP A 25 5.85 -1.58 9.66
CA ASP A 25 5.14 -0.84 10.71
C ASP A 25 3.71 -1.38 10.94
N MET A 26 3.03 -1.84 9.87
CA MET A 26 1.70 -2.46 9.98
C MET A 26 1.78 -3.80 10.73
N ASP A 27 2.79 -4.63 10.48
CA ASP A 27 2.99 -5.88 11.21
C ASP A 27 3.26 -5.62 12.70
N ALA A 28 4.06 -4.59 13.00
CA ALA A 28 4.33 -4.17 14.37
C ALA A 28 3.06 -3.69 15.07
N ALA A 29 2.28 -2.82 14.42
CA ALA A 29 1.01 -2.32 14.95
C ALA A 29 -0.03 -3.44 15.11
N MET A 30 -0.06 -4.42 14.22
CA MET A 30 -0.90 -5.61 14.36
C MET A 30 -0.50 -6.52 15.53
N SER A 31 0.78 -6.52 15.89
CA SER A 31 1.29 -7.31 17.03
C SER A 31 0.94 -6.67 18.37
N SER A 32 0.80 -5.34 18.40
CA SER A 32 0.36 -4.57 19.57
C SER A 32 -1.14 -4.23 19.57
N SER A 33 -1.91 -4.72 18.59
CA SER A 33 -3.33 -4.38 18.40
C SER A 33 -3.60 -2.86 18.32
N ASP A 34 -2.67 -2.09 17.76
CA ASP A 34 -2.80 -0.64 17.62
C ASP A 34 -3.59 -0.26 16.35
N LEU A 35 -4.92 -0.32 16.48
CA LEU A 35 -5.87 0.03 15.40
C LEU A 35 -5.72 1.48 14.92
N ALA A 36 -5.33 2.40 15.80
CA ALA A 36 -5.14 3.80 15.43
C ALA A 36 -3.89 3.97 14.55
N ALA A 37 -2.79 3.29 14.89
CA ALA A 37 -1.59 3.24 14.06
C ALA A 37 -1.88 2.60 12.69
N LEU A 38 -2.63 1.50 12.65
CA LEU A 38 -3.05 0.84 11.41
C LEU A 38 -3.88 1.76 10.52
N SER A 39 -4.81 2.53 11.09
CA SER A 39 -5.58 3.52 10.33
C SER A 39 -4.68 4.60 9.72
N ARG A 40 -3.71 5.12 10.50
CA ARG A 40 -2.75 6.13 10.03
C ARG A 40 -1.85 5.59 8.92
N LEU A 41 -1.34 4.36 9.06
CA LEU A 41 -0.50 3.70 8.06
C LEU A 41 -1.29 3.43 6.77
N GLY A 42 -2.55 2.99 6.87
CA GLY A 42 -3.46 2.86 5.73
C GLY A 42 -3.66 4.21 5.02
N HIS A 43 -3.88 5.30 5.76
CA HIS A 43 -3.99 6.63 5.16
C HIS A 43 -2.72 7.08 4.43
N PHE A 44 -1.55 6.84 5.04
CA PHE A 44 -0.25 7.17 4.46
C PHE A 44 -0.01 6.42 3.13
N LEU A 45 -0.10 5.09 3.16
CA LEU A 45 0.19 4.26 1.99
C LEU A 45 -0.88 4.42 0.89
N LYS A 46 -2.13 4.75 1.25
CA LYS A 46 -3.19 5.15 0.29
C LYS A 46 -2.76 6.33 -0.56
N GLY A 47 -2.20 7.38 0.07
CA GLY A 47 -1.75 8.59 -0.63
C GLY A 47 -0.64 8.28 -1.62
N SER A 48 0.38 7.55 -1.14
CA SER A 48 1.52 7.13 -1.96
C SER A 48 1.09 6.25 -3.14
N SER A 49 0.20 5.28 -2.90
CA SER A 49 -0.34 4.40 -3.95
C SER A 49 -1.22 5.15 -4.97
N ALA A 50 -1.97 6.17 -4.54
CA ALA A 50 -2.80 6.97 -5.45
C ALA A 50 -1.95 7.80 -6.43
N GLN A 51 -0.81 8.31 -5.99
CA GLN A 51 0.09 9.11 -6.82
C GLN A 51 0.66 8.33 -8.00
N LEU A 52 0.87 7.02 -7.85
CA LEU A 52 1.39 6.13 -8.89
C LEU A 52 0.30 5.32 -9.62
N GLY A 53 -0.98 5.57 -9.33
CA GLY A 53 -2.07 4.84 -9.96
C GLY A 53 -2.16 3.36 -9.54
N VAL A 54 -1.59 2.97 -8.39
CA VAL A 54 -1.66 1.60 -7.86
C VAL A 54 -3.02 1.39 -7.17
N LEU A 55 -4.07 1.27 -7.99
CA LEU A 55 -5.47 1.38 -7.53
C LEU A 55 -5.90 0.26 -6.57
N LYS A 56 -5.41 -0.98 -6.76
CA LYS A 56 -5.74 -2.11 -5.88
C LYS A 56 -5.23 -1.87 -4.46
N VAL A 57 -3.93 -1.60 -4.32
CA VAL A 57 -3.30 -1.27 -3.03
C VAL A 57 -3.96 -0.05 -2.40
N LYS A 58 -4.24 1.00 -3.18
CA LYS A 58 -4.97 2.18 -2.69
C LYS A 58 -6.34 1.82 -2.10
N ALA A 59 -7.12 0.98 -2.76
CA ALA A 59 -8.44 0.56 -2.28
C ALA A 59 -8.33 -0.27 -0.99
N SER A 60 -7.34 -1.16 -0.89
CA SER A 60 -7.09 -1.94 0.31
C SER A 60 -6.59 -1.08 1.47
N CYS A 61 -5.75 -0.07 1.20
CA CYS A 61 -5.33 0.92 2.21
C CYS A 61 -6.51 1.73 2.77
N GLU A 62 -7.51 2.03 1.95
CA GLU A 62 -8.73 2.71 2.38
C GLU A 62 -9.57 1.83 3.32
N LYS A 63 -9.69 0.53 3.02
CA LYS A 63 -10.33 -0.42 3.93
C LYS A 63 -9.58 -0.53 5.26
N LEU A 64 -8.24 -0.57 5.22
CA LEU A 64 -7.40 -0.59 6.42
C LEU A 64 -7.65 0.64 7.29
N GLN A 65 -7.73 1.82 6.65
CA GLN A 65 -8.09 3.06 7.31
C GLN A 65 -9.45 2.96 8.02
N TYR A 66 -10.47 2.42 7.36
CA TYR A 66 -11.80 2.27 7.96
C TYR A 66 -11.84 1.25 9.10
N TYR A 67 -11.23 0.08 8.93
CA TYR A 67 -11.17 -0.93 9.98
C TYR A 67 -10.44 -0.40 11.22
N GLY A 68 -9.32 0.30 11.05
CA GLY A 68 -8.60 0.93 12.16
C GLY A 68 -9.41 2.03 12.89
N GLN A 69 -10.44 2.58 12.25
CA GLN A 69 -11.41 3.51 12.86
C GLN A 69 -12.60 2.81 13.51
N GLY A 70 -12.63 1.47 13.56
CA GLY A 70 -13.78 0.71 14.04
C GLY A 70 -14.99 0.79 13.11
N LYS A 71 -14.74 0.95 11.81
CA LYS A 71 -15.77 0.94 10.76
C LYS A 71 -15.69 -0.31 9.90
N ASP A 72 -16.75 -0.60 9.17
CA ASP A 72 -16.75 -1.65 8.15
C ASP A 72 -15.90 -1.28 6.91
N ALA A 73 -15.72 -2.23 5.99
CA ALA A 73 -14.92 -2.05 4.78
C ALA A 73 -15.39 -0.91 3.86
N GLN A 74 -16.64 -0.46 4.00
CA GLN A 74 -17.20 0.63 3.20
C GLN A 74 -17.16 1.97 3.94
N GLY A 75 -16.74 1.98 5.21
CA GLY A 75 -16.76 3.16 6.07
C GLY A 75 -18.18 3.62 6.43
N GLN A 76 -19.20 2.80 6.19
CA GLN A 76 -20.62 3.17 6.31
C GLN A 76 -21.16 2.87 7.70
N HIS A 77 -20.75 1.75 8.29
CA HIS A 77 -21.11 1.39 9.65
C HIS A 77 -19.93 1.63 10.57
N SER A 78 -20.08 2.58 11.50
CA SER A 78 -19.27 2.66 12.72
C SER A 78 -19.81 1.66 13.73
N HIS A 79 -18.95 1.01 14.52
CA HIS A 79 -19.26 0.02 15.60
C HIS A 79 -18.95 -1.46 15.28
N ILE A 80 -17.91 -1.78 14.50
CA ILE A 80 -17.34 -3.14 14.59
C ILE A 80 -16.51 -3.28 15.88
N SER A 81 -16.46 -4.48 16.46
CA SER A 81 -15.60 -4.72 17.63
C SER A 81 -14.12 -4.69 17.23
N ASN A 82 -13.23 -4.42 18.19
CA ASN A 82 -11.79 -4.46 17.94
C ASN A 82 -11.35 -5.85 17.45
N GLU A 83 -11.91 -6.93 18.02
CA GLU A 83 -11.62 -8.30 17.60
C GLU A 83 -12.01 -8.55 16.13
N GLU A 84 -13.18 -8.08 15.71
CA GLU A 84 -13.60 -8.20 14.31
C GLU A 84 -12.72 -7.34 13.40
N ALA A 85 -12.40 -6.10 13.81
CA ALA A 85 -11.48 -5.24 13.07
C ALA A 85 -10.11 -5.90 12.88
N GLU A 86 -9.51 -6.43 13.93
CA GLU A 86 -8.22 -7.13 13.87
C GLU A 86 -8.26 -8.32 12.93
N LYS A 87 -9.31 -9.14 13.01
CA LYS A 87 -9.48 -10.31 12.14
C LYS A 87 -9.54 -9.89 10.66
N GLN A 88 -10.33 -8.87 10.35
CA GLN A 88 -10.45 -8.36 8.98
C GLN A 88 -9.14 -7.73 8.51
N ILE A 89 -8.44 -6.99 9.37
CA ILE A 89 -7.15 -6.39 9.03
C ILE A 89 -6.10 -7.46 8.74
N ARG A 90 -6.03 -8.56 9.50
CA ARG A 90 -5.10 -9.66 9.22
C ARG A 90 -5.28 -10.23 7.81
N ILE A 91 -6.53 -10.45 7.40
CA ILE A 91 -6.86 -10.92 6.05
C ILE A 91 -6.46 -9.86 5.01
N LEU A 92 -6.79 -8.60 5.30
CA LEU A 92 -6.53 -7.47 4.40
C LEU A 92 -5.04 -7.24 4.19
N LEU A 93 -4.18 -7.36 5.21
CA LEU A 93 -2.73 -7.19 5.06
C LEU A 93 -2.12 -8.25 4.14
N VAL A 94 -2.59 -9.50 4.21
CA VAL A 94 -2.16 -10.54 3.27
C VAL A 94 -2.59 -10.19 1.84
N GLN A 95 -3.80 -9.67 1.66
CA GLN A 95 -4.27 -9.20 0.36
C GLN A 95 -3.43 -8.02 -0.15
N MET A 96 -3.17 -7.01 0.70
CA MET A 96 -2.40 -5.83 0.35
C MET A 96 -0.99 -6.18 -0.12
N ARG A 97 -0.32 -7.13 0.55
CA ARG A 97 1.01 -7.61 0.13
C ARG A 97 0.97 -8.24 -1.27
N ARG A 98 0.00 -9.10 -1.55
CA ARG A 98 -0.15 -9.68 -2.90
C ARG A 98 -0.42 -8.62 -3.97
N GLU A 99 -1.30 -7.67 -3.68
CA GLU A 99 -1.61 -6.57 -4.59
C GLU A 99 -0.40 -5.66 -4.82
N TYR A 100 0.43 -5.47 -3.80
CA TYR A 100 1.69 -4.75 -3.90
C TYR A 100 2.72 -5.53 -4.72
N ASP A 101 2.91 -6.83 -4.47
CA ASP A 101 3.84 -7.68 -5.24
C ASP A 101 3.49 -7.68 -6.74
N GLU A 102 2.19 -7.76 -7.08
CA GLU A 102 1.70 -7.62 -8.45
C GLU A 102 2.08 -6.26 -9.06
N ALA A 103 1.86 -5.16 -8.32
CA ALA A 103 2.17 -3.81 -8.77
C ALA A 103 3.68 -3.57 -8.91
N GLU A 104 4.47 -4.07 -7.96
CA GLU A 104 5.92 -3.99 -7.96
C GLU A 104 6.51 -4.73 -9.16
N SER A 105 6.06 -5.96 -9.42
CA SER A 105 6.50 -6.72 -10.60
C SER A 105 6.21 -5.95 -11.88
N TYR A 106 4.98 -5.46 -12.04
CA TYR A 106 4.59 -4.69 -13.22
C TYR A 106 5.44 -3.43 -13.42
N LEU A 107 5.62 -2.64 -12.36
CA LEU A 107 6.41 -1.40 -12.43
C LEU A 107 7.89 -1.68 -12.70
N ARG A 108 8.46 -2.74 -12.12
CA ARG A 108 9.85 -3.15 -12.38
C ARG A 108 10.04 -3.60 -13.83
N ASP A 109 9.09 -4.34 -14.39
CA ASP A 109 9.16 -4.79 -15.78
C ASP A 109 8.98 -3.62 -16.75
N PHE A 110 8.03 -2.72 -16.50
CA PHE A 110 7.83 -1.50 -17.29
C PHE A 110 9.13 -0.69 -17.43
N TYR A 111 9.80 -0.38 -16.32
CA TYR A 111 11.04 0.41 -16.37
C TYR A 111 12.28 -0.37 -16.84
N ARG A 112 12.22 -1.71 -16.91
CA ARG A 112 13.25 -2.53 -17.55
C ARG A 112 13.11 -2.54 -19.06
N GLU A 113 11.88 -2.64 -19.57
CA GLU A 113 11.58 -2.60 -21.00
C GLU A 113 11.87 -1.22 -21.61
N GLU A 114 11.69 -0.15 -20.83
CA GLU A 114 12.05 1.24 -21.20
C GLU A 114 13.56 1.54 -21.11
N SER A 115 14.41 0.57 -20.76
CA SER A 115 15.87 0.70 -20.86
C SER A 115 16.33 0.08 -22.19
N PRO A 116 16.38 0.83 -23.32
CA PRO A 116 16.99 0.29 -24.52
C PRO A 116 18.44 -0.07 -24.18
N LEU A 117 18.79 -1.33 -24.44
CA LEU A 117 20.17 -1.80 -24.49
C LEU A 117 21.00 -0.74 -25.20
N SER A 118 21.98 -0.21 -24.49
CA SER A 118 23.12 0.48 -25.08
C SER A 118 23.64 -0.42 -26.19
N GLN A 119 23.35 -0.08 -27.44
CA GLN A 119 24.01 -0.71 -28.56
C GLN A 119 25.43 -0.13 -28.60
N GLU A 120 26.38 -1.06 -28.59
CA GLU A 120 27.83 -0.89 -28.65
C GLU A 120 28.29 0.04 -29.78
#